data_AF-A0AAD1SU00-F1
#
_entry.id   AF-A0AAD1SU00-F1
#
_cell.length_a   1.000
_cell.length_b   1.000
_cell.length_c   1.000
_cell.angle_alpha   90.00
_cell.angle_beta   90.00
_cell.angle_gamma   90.00
#
_symmetry.space_group_name_H-M   'P 1'
#
loop_
_entity.id
_entity.type
_entity.pdbx_description
1 polymer ?
#
loop_
_entity_poly.entity_id
_entity_poly.type
_entity_poly.pdbx_seq_one_letter_code
_entity_poly.pdbx_strand_id
1 'polypeptide(L)' 'EYSQISGYKVNLTKSSAIRMHLSATDEEMVSSTMQLRLPDSIKYLGIWVTKVKGALHKANYHSLIQAIKRDLE' A
#
# COMPACT_ATOMS: atom_id res chain seq x y z
N GLU A 1 -11.65 -7.52 -12.89
CA GLU A 1 -12.46 -8.65 -12.40
C GLU A 1 -12.84 -8.38 -10.95
N TYR A 2 -14.07 -8.71 -10.55
CA TYR A 2 -14.55 -8.54 -9.18
C TYR A 2 -14.62 -9.91 -8.51
N SER A 3 -14.14 -10.01 -7.28
CA SER A 3 -14.21 -11.22 -6.45
C SER A 3 -14.89 -10.89 -5.11
N GLN A 4 -15.19 -11.91 -4.32
CA GLN A 4 -15.80 -11.77 -3.01
C GLN A 4 -14.78 -12.17 -1.93
N ILE A 5 -14.35 -11.20 -1.12
CA ILE A 5 -13.42 -11.42 -0.01
C ILE A 5 -14.15 -11.03 1.27
N SER A 6 -14.25 -11.96 2.23
CA SER A 6 -14.90 -11.73 3.53
C SER A 6 -16.33 -11.16 3.43
N GLY A 7 -17.11 -11.59 2.43
CA GLY A 7 -18.47 -11.11 2.18
C GLY A 7 -18.57 -9.82 1.37
N TYR A 8 -17.45 -9.14 1.06
CA TYR A 8 -17.43 -7.90 0.30
C TYR A 8 -17.03 -8.12 -1.15
N LYS A 9 -17.67 -7.37 -2.07
CA LYS A 9 -17.28 -7.34 -3.48
C LYS A 9 -16.04 -6.46 -3.66
N VAL A 10 -14.91 -7.08 -4.00
CA VAL A 10 -13.61 -6.44 -4.16
C VAL A 10 -13.20 -6.46 -5.62
N ASN A 11 -12.64 -5.35 -6.12
CA ASN A 11 -12.06 -5.28 -7.46
C ASN A 11 -10.60 -5.75 -7.42
N LEU A 12 -10.31 -6.96 -7.87
CA LEU A 12 -8.96 -7.54 -7.77
C LEU A 12 -7.91 -6.79 -8.60
N THR A 13 -8.30 -6.09 -9.66
CA THR A 13 -7.35 -5.38 -10.52
C THR A 13 -6.96 -4.01 -9.97
N LYS A 14 -7.82 -3.41 -9.14
CA LYS A 14 -7.60 -2.09 -8.51
C LYS A 14 -7.21 -2.19 -7.03
N SER A 15 -7.39 -3.35 -6.41
CA SER A 15 -7.13 -3.54 -4.98
C SER A 15 -5.77 -4.18 -4.77
N SER A 16 -5.06 -3.66 -3.78
CA SER A 16 -3.76 -4.15 -3.34
C SER A 16 -3.74 -4.15 -1.82
N ALA A 17 -2.99 -5.06 -1.23
CA ALA A 17 -2.75 -5.07 0.21
C ALA A 17 -1.26 -4.89 0.48
N ILE A 18 -0.92 -4.15 1.53
CA ILE A 18 0.47 -4.01 1.98
C ILE A 18 0.68 -4.84 3.23
N ARG A 19 1.77 -5.60 3.26
CA ARG A 19 2.13 -6.47 4.37
C ARG A 19 2.68 -5.62 5.51
N MET A 20 1.98 -5.58 6.65
CA MET A 20 2.49 -4.92 7.86
C MET A 20 2.74 -5.96 8.95
N HIS A 21 3.98 -6.06 9.44
CA HIS A 21 4.36 -6.92 10.59
C HIS A 21 3.89 -8.39 10.48
N LEU A 22 4.00 -8.99 9.29
CA LEU A 22 3.71 -10.41 9.07
C LEU A 22 4.99 -11.24 9.17
N SER A 23 4.90 -12.44 9.74
CA SER A 23 5.97 -13.44 9.62
C SER A 23 6.02 -13.98 8.19
N ALA A 24 7.17 -14.51 7.74
CA ALA A 24 7.30 -15.05 6.38
C ALA A 24 6.26 -16.15 6.06
N THR A 25 5.95 -16.99 7.05
CA THR A 25 4.91 -18.03 6.98
C THR A 25 3.50 -17.45 6.80
N ASP A 26 3.18 -16.36 7.52
CA ASP A 26 1.89 -15.71 7.38
C ASP A 26 1.78 -14.97 6.03
N GLU A 27 2.91 -14.47 5.50
CA GLU A 27 2.94 -13.84 4.19
C GLU A 27 2.55 -14.80 3.07
N GLU A 28 3.05 -16.03 3.11
CA GLU A 28 2.77 -17.05 2.08
C GLU A 28 1.30 -17.51 2.15
N MET A 29 0.76 -17.65 3.36
CA MET A 29 -0.65 -17.98 3.60
C MET A 29 -1.59 -16.87 3.14
N VAL A 30 -1.26 -15.60 3.42
CA VAL A 30 -2.08 -14.45 3.00
C VAL A 30 -2.03 -14.27 1.48
N SER A 31 -0.86 -14.44 0.87
CA SER A 31 -0.67 -14.37 -0.58
C SER A 31 -1.50 -15.42 -1.32
N SER A 32 -1.48 -16.67 -0.83
CA SER A 32 -2.25 -17.76 -1.43
C SER A 32 -3.77 -17.61 -1.23
N THR A 33 -4.21 -17.01 -0.13
CA THR A 33 -5.65 -16.92 0.21
C THR A 33 -6.34 -15.71 -0.40
N MET A 34 -5.73 -14.52 -0.37
CA MET A 34 -6.43 -13.26 -0.69
C MET A 34 -6.53 -12.96 -2.19
N GLN A 35 -5.74 -13.61 -3.05
CA GLN A 35 -5.67 -13.32 -4.50
C GLN A 35 -5.46 -11.81 -4.83
N LEU A 36 -4.97 -11.03 -3.86
CA LEU A 36 -4.70 -9.60 -4.00
C LEU A 36 -3.22 -9.39 -4.35
N ARG A 37 -2.93 -8.29 -5.03
CA ARG A 37 -1.54 -7.87 -5.23
C ARG A 37 -0.94 -7.43 -3.90
N LEU A 38 0.27 -7.90 -3.61
CA LEU A 38 1.03 -7.59 -2.39
C LEU A 38 2.31 -6.78 -2.68
N PRO A 39 2.20 -5.50 -3.10
CA PRO A 39 3.37 -4.68 -3.34
C PRO A 39 4.07 -4.25 -2.04
N ASP A 40 5.33 -3.84 -2.14
CA ASP A 40 6.12 -3.31 -1.01
C ASP A 40 5.72 -1.89 -0.61
N SER A 41 5.00 -1.18 -1.49
CA SER A 41 4.43 0.13 -1.24
C SER A 41 3.09 0.32 -1.94
N ILE A 42 2.22 1.10 -1.32
CA ILE A 42 0.92 1.51 -1.89
C ILE A 42 0.73 3.01 -1.71
N LYS A 43 0.10 3.68 -2.68
CA LYS A 43 -0.31 5.07 -2.53
C LYS A 43 -1.71 5.11 -1.90
N TYR A 44 -1.82 5.71 -0.73
CA TYR A 44 -3.07 5.88 0.00
C TYR A 44 -3.27 7.35 0.36
N LEU A 45 -4.37 7.95 -0.12
CA LEU A 45 -4.70 9.37 0.10
C LEU A 45 -3.54 10.33 -0.25
N GLY A 46 -2.81 10.04 -1.33
CA GLY A 46 -1.67 10.86 -1.76
C GLY A 46 -0.33 10.49 -1.12
N ILE A 47 -0.33 9.68 -0.07
CA ILE A 47 0.85 9.28 0.71
C ILE A 47 1.28 7.87 0.29
N TRP A 48 2.58 7.70 0.03
CA TRP A 48 3.20 6.39 -0.12
C TRP A 48 3.36 5.71 1.23
N VAL A 49 2.60 4.65 1.45
CA VAL A 49 2.73 3.76 2.60
C VAL A 49 3.67 2.62 2.21
N THR A 50 4.70 2.37 3.02
CA THR A 50 5.72 1.36 2.77
C THR A 50 5.73 0.31 3.89
N LYS A 51 6.15 -0.92 3.59
CA LYS A 51 6.31 -1.99 4.61
C LYS A 51 7.23 -1.54 5.75
N VAL A 52 8.28 -0.79 5.43
CA VAL A 52 9.24 -0.24 6.39
C VAL A 52 8.78 1.14 6.86
N LYS A 53 8.33 1.26 8.12
CA LYS A 53 7.85 2.54 8.70
C LYS A 53 8.87 3.68 8.63
N GLY A 54 10.16 3.38 8.79
CA GLY A 54 11.24 4.37 8.74
C GLY A 54 11.39 5.06 7.38
N ALA A 55 10.89 4.46 6.30
CA ALA A 55 10.96 5.04 4.97
C ALA A 55 9.84 6.06 4.70
N LEU A 56 8.81 6.15 5.55
CA LEU A 56 7.62 6.98 5.31
C LEU A 56 7.97 8.46 5.17
N HIS A 57 8.83 8.98 6.07
CA HIS A 57 9.26 10.37 6.01
C HIS A 57 10.04 10.66 4.73
N LYS A 58 11.03 9.83 4.39
CA LYS A 58 11.84 10.01 3.18
C LYS A 58 11.00 9.90 1.90
N ALA A 59 10.05 8.96 1.85
CA ALA A 59 9.22 8.71 0.68
C ALA A 59 8.19 9.82 0.41
N ASN A 60 7.79 10.60 1.42
CA ASN A 60 6.69 11.55 1.31
C ASN A 60 7.08 12.98 1.63
N TYR A 61 7.83 13.23 2.69
CA TYR A 61 8.02 14.58 3.22
C TYR A 61 8.77 15.49 2.24
N HIS A 62 9.86 15.00 1.65
CA HIS A 62 10.70 15.84 0.77
C HIS A 62 9.94 16.28 -0.48
N SER A 63 9.22 15.35 -1.13
CA SER A 63 8.40 15.64 -2.30
C SER A 63 7.21 16.54 -1.96
N LEU A 64 6.55 16.32 -0.82
CA LEU A 64 5.43 17.14 -0.36
C LEU A 64 5.86 18.58 -0.10
N ILE A 65 6.98 18.79 0.59
CA ILE A 65 7.52 20.13 0.85
C ILE A 65 7.91 20.85 -0.44
N GLN A 66 8.52 20.14 -1.40
CA GLN A 66 8.83 20.74 -2.70
C GLN A 66 7.57 21.17 -3.46
N ALA A 67 6.51 20.35 -3.43
CA ALA A 67 5.24 20.70 -4.06
C ALA A 67 4.62 21.95 -3.40
N ILE A 68 4.57 21.98 -2.06
CA ILE A 68 4.05 23.14 -1.31
C ILE A 68 4.85 24.40 -1.63
N LYS A 69 6.19 24.32 -1.70
CA LYS A 69 7.02 25.48 -2.05
C LYS A 69 6.72 26.01 -3.45
N ARG A 70 6.58 25.11 -4.42
CA ARG A 70 6.25 25.49 -5.81
C ARG A 70 4.87 26.15 -5.91
N ASP A 71 3.90 25.70 -5.13
CA ASP A 71 2.55 26.28 -5.14
C ASP A 71 2.50 27.66 -4.45
N LEU A 72 3.52 28.01 -3.66
CA LEU A 72 3.66 29.30 -2.98
C LEU A 72 4.53 30.31 -3.74
N GLU A 73 5.20 29.88 -4.81
CA GLU A 73 5.94 30.73 -5.76
C GLU A 73 5.00 31.26 -6.86
#